data_AF-A0A3A8ZXW2-F1
#
_entry.id   AF-A0A3A8ZXW2-F1
#
_cell.length_a   1.000
_cell.length_b   1.000
_cell.length_c   1.000
_cell.angle_alpha   90.00
_cell.angle_beta   90.00
_cell.angle_gamma   90.00
#
_symmetry.space_group_name_H-M   'P 1'
#
loop_
_entity.id
_entity.type
_entity.pdbx_description
1 polymer ?
#
loop_
_entity_poly.entity_id
_entity_poly.type
_entity_poly.pdbx_seq_one_letter_code
_entity_poly.pdbx_strand_id
1 'polypeptide(L)'
;MLFRKYRQGEKGYTIMEEKVLEILEEYCEEALTYDGDSMMEDGIIDSFTVINIVSELEEEFDIEIDAKYVVAENFKNKEAIIALVERLLEE
;
A
#
# COMPACT_ATOMS: atom_id res chain seq x y z
N MET A 1 13.67 -3.65 12.06
CA MET A 1 15.11 -3.77 11.67
C MET A 1 15.32 -4.16 10.19
N LEU A 2 14.27 -4.31 9.37
CA LEU A 2 14.36 -4.79 7.98
C LEU A 2 14.25 -3.67 6.91
N PHE A 3 13.59 -2.54 7.23
CA PHE A 3 13.45 -1.38 6.33
C PHE A 3 14.74 -0.71 5.88
N ARG A 4 15.86 -0.98 6.56
CA ARG A 4 17.18 -0.48 6.16
C ARG A 4 17.63 -1.01 4.79
N LYS A 5 17.00 -2.07 4.26
CA LYS A 5 17.30 -2.67 2.96
C LYS A 5 16.59 -2.04 1.77
N TYR A 6 15.43 -1.39 1.95
CA TYR A 6 14.65 -0.77 0.86
C TYR A 6 14.96 0.72 0.63
N ARG A 7 16.04 1.21 1.24
CA ARG A 7 16.53 2.60 1.10
C ARG A 7 17.25 2.82 -0.24
N GLN A 8 16.54 2.63 -1.35
CA GLN A 8 17.00 3.06 -2.68
C GLN A 8 16.63 4.53 -2.88
N GLY A 9 17.64 5.41 -2.79
CA GLY A 9 17.63 6.79 -3.30
C GLY A 9 16.74 7.80 -2.56
N GLU A 10 17.35 8.61 -1.68
CA GLU A 10 16.96 9.97 -1.22
C GLU A 10 15.50 10.30 -0.77
N LYS A 11 14.50 9.42 -0.90
CA LYS A 11 13.17 9.60 -0.31
C LYS A 11 13.20 9.16 1.15
N GLY A 12 13.05 10.14 2.05
CA GLY A 12 12.70 9.85 3.45
C GLY A 12 11.20 9.62 3.51
N TYR A 13 10.78 8.40 3.82
CA TYR A 13 9.37 8.10 4.11
C TYR A 13 8.99 8.70 5.47
N THR A 14 7.75 9.17 5.56
CA THR A 14 7.10 9.52 6.81
C THR A 14 6.72 8.26 7.59
N ILE A 15 6.42 8.38 8.88
CA ILE A 15 6.01 7.24 9.73
C ILE A 15 4.77 6.52 9.18
N MET A 16 3.86 7.26 8.54
CA MET A 16 2.66 6.70 7.90
C MET A 16 3.03 5.87 6.67
N GLU A 17 3.87 6.41 5.79
CA GLU A 17 4.36 5.67 4.62
C GLU A 17 5.12 4.40 5.03
N GLU A 18 5.97 4.46 6.06
CA GLU A 18 6.69 3.29 6.57
C GLU A 18 5.72 2.19 7.01
N LYS A 19 4.64 2.54 7.72
CA LYS A 19 3.60 1.58 8.13
C LYS A 19 2.87 0.97 6.94
N VAL A 20 2.49 1.76 5.94
CA VAL A 20 1.84 1.24 4.72
C VAL A 20 2.75 0.23 4.03
N LEU A 21 4.05 0.53 3.94
CA LEU A 21 5.02 -0.38 3.36
C LEU A 21 5.21 -1.64 4.21
N GLU A 22 5.17 -1.56 5.54
CA GLU A 22 5.22 -2.73 6.43
C GLU A 22 4.05 -3.68 6.16
N ILE A 23 2.83 -3.15 6.06
CA ILE A 23 1.62 -3.92 5.73
C ILE A 23 1.73 -4.56 4.35
N LEU A 24 2.19 -3.78 3.35
CA LEU A 24 2.40 -4.32 2.01
C LEU A 24 3.45 -5.43 2.00
N GLU A 25 4.54 -5.31 2.78
CA GLU A 25 5.57 -6.37 2.90
C GLU A 25 4.99 -7.67 3.45
N GLU A 26 4.11 -7.57 4.45
CA GLU A 26 3.48 -8.72 5.11
C GLU A 26 2.59 -9.53 4.16
N TYR A 27 1.82 -8.84 3.31
CA TYR A 27 0.88 -9.47 2.39
C TYR A 27 1.45 -9.73 0.99
N CYS A 28 2.38 -8.89 0.51
CA CYS A 28 2.96 -8.97 -0.83
C CYS A 28 4.31 -8.21 -0.93
N GLU A 29 5.43 -8.89 -0.64
CA GLU A 29 6.79 -8.30 -0.79
C GLU A 29 7.06 -7.78 -2.21
N GLU A 30 6.50 -8.42 -3.24
CA GLU A 30 6.65 -8.01 -4.65
C GLU A 30 6.08 -6.60 -4.91
N ALA A 31 5.03 -6.20 -4.18
CA ALA A 31 4.41 -4.88 -4.27
C ALA A 31 5.39 -3.73 -3.95
N LEU A 32 6.38 -3.98 -3.09
CA LEU A 32 7.37 -2.97 -2.68
C LEU A 32 8.35 -2.62 -3.79
N THR A 33 8.61 -3.57 -4.69
CA THR A 33 9.60 -3.42 -5.78
C THR A 33 8.95 -3.34 -7.15
N TYR A 34 7.63 -3.40 -7.21
CA TYR A 34 6.86 -3.26 -8.42
C TYR A 34 6.99 -1.84 -9.02
N ASP A 35 7.26 -1.79 -10.32
CA ASP A 35 7.46 -0.56 -11.12
C ASP A 35 6.59 -0.56 -12.39
N GLY A 36 5.64 -1.50 -12.51
CA GLY A 36 4.73 -1.57 -13.64
C GLY A 36 3.52 -0.62 -13.53
N ASP A 37 2.58 -0.75 -14.44
CA ASP A 37 1.41 0.15 -14.55
C ASP A 37 0.30 -0.16 -13.53
N SER A 38 0.04 -1.45 -13.23
CA SER A 38 -0.93 -1.88 -12.23
C SER A 38 -0.65 -3.27 -11.67
N MET A 39 -0.34 -3.34 -10.38
CA MET A 39 -0.18 -4.60 -9.65
C MET A 39 -1.39 -5.52 -9.76
N MET A 40 -2.60 -4.96 -9.87
CA MET A 40 -3.83 -5.73 -9.96
C MET A 40 -4.04 -6.32 -11.35
N GLU A 41 -3.71 -5.57 -12.42
CA GLU A 41 -3.81 -6.08 -13.80
C GLU A 41 -2.68 -7.07 -14.13
N ASP A 42 -1.48 -6.82 -13.61
CA ASP A 42 -0.32 -7.69 -13.78
C ASP A 42 -0.37 -8.94 -12.88
N GLY A 43 -1.36 -9.04 -11.99
CA GLY A 43 -1.57 -10.19 -11.11
C GLY A 43 -0.54 -10.32 -9.98
N ILE A 44 0.13 -9.23 -9.62
CA ILE A 44 1.03 -9.15 -8.46
C ILE A 44 0.24 -9.23 -7.15
N ILE A 45 -0.91 -8.56 -7.12
CA ILE A 45 -1.87 -8.65 -6.03
C ILE A 45 -3.19 -9.20 -6.56
N ASP A 46 -3.76 -10.16 -5.84
CA ASP A 46 -5.09 -10.68 -6.14
C ASP A 46 -6.17 -9.96 -5.32
N SER A 47 -7.44 -10.24 -5.62
CA SER A 47 -8.57 -9.63 -4.92
C SER A 47 -8.61 -9.99 -3.42
N PHE A 48 -8.09 -11.14 -3.01
CA PHE A 48 -8.05 -11.52 -1.59
C PHE A 48 -6.94 -10.76 -0.85
N THR A 49 -5.75 -10.66 -1.45
CA THR A 49 -4.63 -9.86 -0.92
C THR A 49 -5.04 -8.41 -0.74
N VAL A 50 -5.73 -7.83 -1.71
CA VAL A 50 -6.24 -6.45 -1.60
C VAL A 50 -7.20 -6.30 -0.42
N ILE A 51 -8.12 -7.24 -0.21
CA ILE A 51 -9.05 -7.18 0.93
C ILE A 51 -8.30 -7.27 2.27
N ASN A 52 -7.28 -8.12 2.37
CA ASN A 52 -6.48 -8.21 3.59
C ASN A 52 -5.69 -6.92 3.85
N ILE A 53 -5.05 -6.35 2.82
CA ILE A 53 -4.35 -5.06 2.93
C ILE A 53 -5.31 -3.96 3.36
N VAL A 54 -6.50 -3.90 2.77
CA VAL A 54 -7.53 -2.92 3.13
C VAL A 54 -7.90 -3.04 4.59
N SER A 55 -8.23 -4.24 5.07
CA SER A 55 -8.60 -4.45 6.48
C SER A 55 -7.47 -4.07 7.44
N GLU A 56 -6.23 -4.41 7.13
CA GLU A 56 -5.08 -4.03 7.96
C GLU A 56 -4.87 -2.51 7.99
N LEU A 57 -5.05 -1.83 6.84
CA LEU A 57 -4.95 -0.37 6.76
C LEU A 57 -6.06 0.30 7.58
N GLU A 58 -7.29 -0.19 7.52
CA GLU A 58 -8.41 0.31 8.31
C GLU A 58 -8.12 0.18 9.82
N GLU A 59 -7.62 -0.96 10.27
CA GLU A 59 -7.28 -1.20 11.67
C GLU A 59 -6.06 -0.39 12.15
N GLU A 60 -5.00 -0.29 11.34
CA GLU A 60 -3.75 0.38 11.72
C GLU A 60 -3.83 1.91 11.73
N PHE A 61 -4.69 2.48 10.87
CA PHE A 61 -4.85 3.92 10.70
C PHE A 61 -6.18 4.46 11.24
N ASP A 62 -7.08 3.59 11.73
CA ASP A 62 -8.43 3.94 12.20
C ASP A 62 -9.24 4.68 11.11
N ILE A 63 -9.12 4.20 9.87
CA ILE A 63 -9.80 4.74 8.68
C ILE A 63 -10.85 3.76 8.13
N GLU A 64 -11.75 4.23 7.27
CA GLU A 64 -12.73 3.39 6.57
C GLU A 64 -12.51 3.48 5.05
N ILE A 65 -12.23 2.35 4.40
CA ILE A 65 -11.96 2.26 2.97
C ILE A 65 -13.18 1.65 2.28
N ASP A 66 -14.05 2.52 1.76
CA ASP A 66 -15.17 2.08 0.94
C ASP A 66 -14.73 1.20 -0.24
N ALA A 67 -15.56 0.21 -0.60
CA ALA A 67 -15.35 -0.65 -1.77
C ALA A 67 -15.17 0.13 -3.09
N LYS A 68 -15.68 1.37 -3.18
CA LYS A 68 -15.49 2.26 -4.34
C LYS A 68 -14.04 2.71 -4.52
N TYR A 69 -13.25 2.72 -3.45
CA TYR A 69 -11.83 3.05 -3.46
C TYR A 69 -10.95 1.82 -3.73
N VAL A 70 -11.52 0.61 -3.65
CA VAL A 70 -10.84 -0.65 -3.97
C VAL A 70 -10.83 -0.88 -5.48
N VAL A 71 -10.06 -0.05 -6.18
CA VAL A 71 -9.92 -0.06 -7.64
C VAL A 71 -8.45 -0.09 -8.05
N ALA A 72 -8.17 -0.60 -9.25
CA ALA A 72 -6.81 -0.71 -9.79
C ALA A 72 -6.04 0.62 -9.73
N GLU A 73 -6.70 1.79 -9.85
CA GLU A 73 -6.05 3.10 -9.78
C GLU A 73 -5.42 3.40 -8.41
N ASN A 74 -6.08 2.98 -7.31
CA ASN A 74 -5.58 3.20 -5.94
C ASN A 74 -4.64 2.08 -5.47
N PHE A 75 -4.71 0.91 -6.11
CA PHE A 75 -3.91 -0.27 -5.76
C PHE A 75 -2.87 -0.63 -6.83
N LYS A 76 -2.58 0.27 -7.77
CA LYS A 76 -1.64 0.02 -8.87
C LYS A 76 -0.19 -0.08 -8.44
N ASN A 77 0.22 0.68 -7.43
CA ASN A 77 1.57 0.74 -6.88
C ASN A 77 1.51 1.17 -5.41
N LYS A 78 2.61 1.00 -4.66
CA LYS A 78 2.70 1.40 -3.25
C LYS A 78 2.41 2.89 -3.03
N GLU A 79 2.83 3.75 -3.97
CA GLU A 79 2.59 5.18 -3.91
C GLU A 79 1.10 5.54 -3.99
N ALA A 80 0.31 4.80 -4.78
CA ALA A 80 -1.12 5.00 -4.89
C ALA A 80 -1.85 4.63 -3.60
N ILE A 81 -1.40 3.56 -2.93
CA ILE A 81 -1.97 3.11 -1.65
C ILE A 81 -1.63 4.13 -0.55
N ILE A 82 -0.38 4.60 -0.51
CA ILE A 82 0.05 5.68 0.39
C ILE A 82 -0.83 6.92 0.18
N ALA A 83 -1.03 7.35 -1.06
CA ALA A 83 -1.85 8.52 -1.38
C ALA A 83 -3.33 8.32 -1.01
N LEU A 84 -3.86 7.10 -1.11
CA LEU A 84 -5.22 6.79 -0.66
C LEU A 84 -5.32 6.95 0.86
N VAL A 85 -4.39 6.35 1.62
CA VAL A 85 -4.37 6.41 3.08
C VAL A 85 -4.20 7.85 3.57
N GLU A 86 -3.27 8.60 2.98
CA GLU A 86 -3.05 10.02 3.31
C GLU A 86 -4.33 10.84 3.11
N ARG A 87 -5.04 10.64 2.00
CA ARG A 87 -6.30 11.33 1.73
C ARG A 87 -7.38 11.00 2.74
N LEU A 88 -7.51 9.74 3.15
CA LEU A 88 -8.52 9.31 4.12
C LEU A 88 -8.21 9.76 5.55
N LEU A 89 -6.92 9.93 5.89
CA LEU A 89 -6.50 10.50 7.17
C LEU A 89 -6.74 12.01 7.27
N GLU A 90 -6.86 12.71 6.13
CA GLU A 90 -7.20 14.13 6.07
C GLU A 90 -8.72 14.40 6.04
N GLU A 91 -9.55 13.38 5.81
CA GLU A 91 -11.02 13.46 5.90
C GLU A 91 -11.53 13.41 7.35
#